data_AF-A0A821B9C0-F1
#
_entry.id   AF-A0A821B9C0-F1
#
_cell.length_a   1.000
_cell.length_b   1.000
_cell.length_c   1.000
_cell.angle_alpha   90.00
_cell.angle_beta   90.00
_cell.angle_gamma   90.00
#
_symmetry.space_group_name_H-M   'P 1'
#
loop_
_entity.id
_entity.type
_entity.pdbx_description
1 polymer ?
#
loop_
_entity_poly.entity_id
_entity_poly.type
_entity_poly.pdbx_seq_one_letter_code
_entity_poly.pdbx_strand_id
1 'polypeptide(L)'
;MGFETDVKRILEYLPVTNQKPDNELAENTKDFGSKDKYRQTVMFTATMTPIIERLARTYLRRPASVYIGAIGKPTERVEQVIIMCSENEKRNKLLEI
;
A
#
# COMPACT_ATOMS: atom_id res chain seq x y z
N MET A 1 0.66 -13.66 -5.12
CA MET A 1 2.13 -13.76 -5.18
C MET A 1 2.70 -14.68 -4.10
N GLY A 2 2.03 -14.93 -2.96
CA GLY A 2 2.43 -15.98 -2.03
C GLY A 2 3.60 -15.65 -1.10
N PHE A 3 4.21 -14.48 -1.23
CA PHE A 3 5.41 -14.05 -0.48
C PHE A 3 5.20 -13.73 1.01
N GLU A 4 4.04 -14.05 1.60
CA GLU A 4 3.78 -13.70 3.01
C GLU A 4 4.80 -14.34 3.94
N THR A 5 5.13 -15.62 3.70
CA THR A 5 6.09 -16.38 4.50
C THR A 5 7.51 -15.82 4.38
N ASP A 6 7.92 -15.47 3.15
CA ASP A 6 9.25 -14.92 2.89
C ASP A 6 9.42 -13.53 3.51
N VAL A 7 8.38 -12.69 3.41
CA VAL A 7 8.37 -11.36 4.05
C VAL A 7 8.48 -11.50 5.56
N LYS A 8 7.75 -12.44 6.19
CA LYS A 8 7.90 -12.71 7.63
C LYS A 8 9.32 -13.10 7.98
N ARG A 9 9.91 -14.04 7.23
CA ARG A 9 11.26 -14.52 7.46
C ARG A 9 12.31 -13.40 7.37
N ILE A 10 12.21 -12.52 6.38
CA ILE A 10 13.13 -11.38 6.24
C ILE A 10 13.02 -10.44 7.44
N LEU A 11 11.79 -10.21 7.92
CA LEU A 11 11.53 -9.26 9.00
C LEU A 11 11.93 -9.80 10.38
N GLU A 12 11.99 -11.13 10.57
CA GLU A 12 12.56 -11.77 11.76
C GLU A 12 14.06 -11.51 11.93
N TYR A 13 14.79 -11.27 10.84
CA TYR A 13 16.21 -10.91 10.91
C TYR A 13 16.46 -9.45 11.32
N LEU A 14 15.42 -8.62 11.41
CA LEU A 14 15.59 -7.24 11.83
C LEU A 14 15.81 -7.16 13.36
N PRO A 15 16.77 -6.34 13.84
CA PRO A 15 16.98 -6.14 15.27
C PRO A 15 15.69 -5.67 15.96
N VAL A 16 15.27 -6.34 17.04
CA VAL A 16 14.06 -5.96 17.78
C VAL A 16 14.31 -4.80 18.75
N THR A 17 15.57 -4.56 19.12
CA THR A 17 16.00 -3.53 20.08
C THR A 17 15.76 -2.10 19.59
N ASN A 18 15.69 -1.90 18.27
CA ASN A 18 15.46 -0.59 17.67
C ASN A 18 14.00 -0.36 17.26
N GLN A 19 13.07 -1.24 17.63
CA GLN A 19 11.66 -1.06 17.32
C GLN A 19 11.03 0.01 18.22
N LYS A 20 10.17 0.87 17.65
CA LYS A 20 9.43 1.87 18.41
C LYS A 20 8.57 1.22 19.51
N PRO A 21 8.48 1.82 20.71
CA PRO A 21 7.53 1.38 21.73
C PRO A 21 6.09 1.52 21.23
N ASP A 22 5.17 0.71 21.75
CA ASP A 22 3.75 0.78 21.37
C ASP A 22 2.96 1.69 22.33
N ASN A 23 3.35 2.96 22.41
CA ASN A 23 2.73 3.98 23.24
C ASN A 23 2.63 5.32 22.49
N GLU A 24 2.00 6.33 23.10
CA GLU A 24 1.83 7.66 22.48
C GLU A 24 3.16 8.36 22.15
N LEU A 25 4.27 7.92 22.76
CA LEU A 25 5.60 8.42 22.42
C LEU A 25 6.05 8.01 21.02
N ALA A 26 5.48 6.95 20.43
CA ALA A 26 5.80 6.48 19.08
C ALA A 26 5.45 7.49 17.97
N GLU A 27 4.45 8.34 18.26
CA GLU A 27 3.90 9.37 17.38
C GLU A 27 4.60 10.73 17.58
N ASN A 28 5.39 10.89 18.65
CA ASN A 28 6.08 12.13 18.94
C ASN A 28 7.30 12.34 18.01
N THR A 29 7.29 13.45 17.28
CA THR A 29 8.18 13.80 16.18
C THR A 29 9.60 14.24 16.59
N LYS A 30 10.00 14.06 17.85
CA LYS A 30 11.17 14.79 18.41
C LYS A 30 12.55 14.25 18.03
N ASP A 31 12.66 13.05 17.45
CA ASP A 31 13.94 12.35 17.25
C ASP A 31 14.35 12.10 15.78
N PHE A 32 13.99 12.99 14.84
CA PHE A 32 14.33 12.78 13.42
C PHE A 32 15.83 12.90 13.10
N GLY A 33 16.65 13.51 13.98
CA GLY A 33 18.05 13.84 13.72
C GLY A 33 19.11 13.09 14.54
N SER A 34 18.72 12.24 15.50
CA SER A 34 19.69 11.58 16.40
C SER A 34 20.17 10.22 15.85
N LYS A 35 21.38 9.81 16.27
CA LYS A 35 21.99 8.52 15.90
C LYS A 35 21.25 7.34 16.55
N ASP A 36 20.68 7.55 17.73
CA ASP A 36 19.94 6.55 18.51
C ASP A 36 18.43 6.63 18.23
N LYS A 37 18.05 6.65 16.96
CA LYS A 37 16.65 6.69 16.55
C LYS A 37 16.05 5.30 16.42
N TYR A 38 14.76 5.19 16.73
CA TYR A 38 13.99 3.99 16.46
C TYR A 38 13.82 3.76 14.95
N ARG A 39 13.71 2.49 14.56
CA ARG A 39 13.40 2.05 13.20
C ARG A 39 12.06 2.64 12.77
N GLN A 40 12.06 3.27 11.60
CA GLN A 40 10.87 3.71 10.91
C GLN A 40 10.56 2.72 9.78
N THR A 41 9.30 2.30 9.68
CA THR A 41 8.84 1.36 8.66
C THR A 41 7.74 2.03 7.86
N VAL A 42 7.89 2.01 6.54
CA VAL A 42 6.92 2.57 5.60
C VAL A 42 6.40 1.42 4.75
N MET A 43 5.08 1.34 4.59
CA MET A 43 4.42 0.36 3.74
C MET A 43 3.66 1.09 2.64
N PHE A 44 3.98 0.78 1.39
CA PHE A 44 3.24 1.25 0.23
C PHE A 44 2.33 0.14 -0.28
N THR A 45 1.03 0.43 -0.40
CA THR A 45 0.07 -0.49 -1.00
C THR A 45 -1.01 0.27 -1.75
N ALA A 46 -1.45 -0.29 -2.88
CA ALA A 46 -2.61 0.21 -3.62
C ALA A 46 -3.94 -0.30 -3.05
N THR A 47 -3.93 -1.43 -2.33
CA THR A 47 -5.14 -2.05 -1.76
C THR A 47 -4.89 -2.53 -0.34
N MET A 48 -5.89 -2.35 0.53
CA MET A 48 -5.85 -2.80 1.93
C MET A 48 -6.68 -4.06 2.10
N THR A 49 -6.18 -5.18 1.60
CA THR A 49 -6.81 -6.49 1.86
C THR A 49 -6.50 -6.96 3.30
N PRO A 50 -7.34 -7.84 3.90
CA PRO A 50 -7.15 -8.28 5.29
C PRO A 50 -5.76 -8.86 5.59
N ILE A 51 -5.13 -9.51 4.61
CA ILE A 51 -3.78 -10.08 4.75
C ILE A 51 -2.73 -8.96 4.92
N ILE A 52 -2.84 -7.90 4.12
CA ILE A 52 -1.94 -6.73 4.19
C ILE A 52 -2.15 -5.99 5.51
N GLU A 53 -3.39 -5.87 5.97
CA GLU A 53 -3.69 -5.24 7.25
C GLU A 53 -3.04 -5.99 8.43
N ARG A 54 -3.06 -7.32 8.41
CA ARG A 54 -2.38 -8.14 9.41
C ARG A 54 -0.87 -7.91 9.40
N LEU A 55 -0.25 -7.83 8.22
CA LEU A 55 1.18 -7.50 8.10
C LEU A 55 1.46 -6.08 8.64
N ALA A 56 0.62 -5.11 8.28
CA ALA A 56 0.74 -3.73 8.73
C ALA A 56 0.72 -3.64 10.27
N ARG A 57 -0.21 -4.34 10.95
CA ARG A 57 -0.28 -4.34 12.43
C ARG A 57 0.94 -4.97 13.08
N THR A 58 1.47 -6.06 12.52
CA THR A 58 2.63 -6.75 13.09
C THR A 58 3.88 -5.87 13.03
N TYR A 59 4.07 -5.16 11.92
CA TYR A 59 5.36 -4.51 11.62
C TYR A 59 5.37 -3.00 11.82
N LEU A 60 4.24 -2.33 11.68
CA LEU A 60 4.10 -0.92 11.98
C LEU A 60 3.73 -0.75 13.46
N ARG A 61 4.17 0.37 14.05
CA ARG A 61 3.77 0.80 15.38
C ARG A 61 3.11 2.16 15.23
N ARG A 62 1.81 2.22 15.53
CA ARG A 62 0.95 3.42 15.37
C ARG A 62 1.18 4.14 14.02
N PRO A 63 0.90 3.48 12.88
CA PRO A 63 1.13 4.08 11.57
C PRO A 63 0.12 5.19 11.27
N ALA A 64 0.61 6.26 10.64
CA ALA A 64 -0.26 7.20 9.93
C ALA A 64 -0.58 6.64 8.53
N SER A 65 -1.84 6.68 8.14
CA SER A 65 -2.28 6.28 6.79
C SER A 65 -2.40 7.51 5.88
N VAL A 66 -1.67 7.51 4.77
CA VAL A 66 -1.79 8.55 3.74
C VAL A 66 -2.40 7.93 2.50
N TYR A 67 -3.56 8.44 2.10
CA TYR A 67 -4.27 8.00 0.89
C TYR A 67 -4.25 9.11 -0.14
N ILE A 68 -3.78 8.80 -1.35
CA ILE A 68 -3.78 9.72 -2.49
C ILE A 68 -4.78 9.16 -3.51
N GLY A 69 -5.89 9.89 -3.71
CA GLY A 69 -6.97 9.50 -4.64
C GLY A 69 -8.11 8.70 -3.98
N ALA A 70 -9.05 8.21 -4.81
CA ALA A 70 -10.17 7.39 -4.35
C ALA A 70 -9.76 5.91 -4.27
N ILE A 71 -9.97 5.29 -3.11
CA ILE A 71 -9.67 3.86 -2.87
C ILE A 71 -10.55 3.00 -3.79
N GLY A 72 -9.92 2.15 -4.61
CA GLY A 72 -10.59 1.04 -5.27
C GLY A 72 -11.50 1.37 -6.45
N LYS A 73 -11.55 2.64 -6.92
CA LYS A 73 -12.47 3.04 -8.00
C LYS A 73 -11.84 3.99 -9.04
N PRO A 74 -10.85 3.53 -9.82
CA PRO A 74 -10.33 4.32 -10.94
C PRO A 74 -11.41 4.60 -12.01
N THR A 75 -12.41 3.73 -12.10
CA THR A 75 -13.52 3.77 -13.06
C THR A 75 -14.59 4.83 -12.80
N GLU A 76 -14.69 5.38 -11.58
CA GLU A 76 -15.74 6.37 -11.27
C GLU A 76 -15.49 7.75 -11.88
N ARG A 77 -14.23 8.07 -12.21
CA ARG A 77 -13.85 9.36 -12.82
C ARG A 77 -13.59 9.27 -14.32
N VAL A 78 -13.75 8.09 -14.91
CA VAL A 78 -13.50 7.83 -16.32
C VAL A 78 -14.81 7.41 -16.96
N GLU A 79 -15.27 8.19 -17.95
CA GLU A 79 -16.38 7.81 -18.80
C GLU A 79 -15.97 6.57 -19.61
N GLN A 80 -16.72 5.48 -19.46
CA GLN A 80 -16.48 4.23 -20.15
C GLN A 80 -17.59 3.98 -21.15
N VAL A 81 -17.25 4.00 -22.43
CA VAL A 81 -18.16 3.70 -23.53
C VAL A 81 -17.83 2.32 -24.09
N ILE A 82 -18.83 1.46 -24.21
CA ILE A 82 -18.70 0.10 -24.75
C ILE A 82 -19.41 0.05 -26.10
N ILE A 83 -18.67 -0.33 -27.14
CA ILE A 83 -19.21 -0.50 -28.50
C ILE A 83 -19.16 -1.99 -28.84
N MET A 84 -20.33 -2.62 -28.91
CA MET A 84 -20.45 -4.01 -29.33
C MET A 84 -20.27 -4.08 -30.85
N CYS A 85 -19.25 -4.81 -31.32
CA CYS A 85 -18.96 -5.00 -32.74
C CYS A 85 -18.28 -6.35 -32.99
N SER A 86 -18.40 -6.87 -34.21
CA SER A 86 -17.63 -8.04 -34.64
C SER A 86 -16.16 -7.67 -34.88
N GLU A 87 -15.25 -8.66 -34.91
CA GLU A 87 -13.80 -8.39 -35.05
C GLU A 87 -13.46 -7.58 -36.32
N ASN A 88 -14.15 -7.89 -37.42
CA ASN A 88 -13.98 -7.21 -38.71
C ASN A 88 -14.52 -5.77 -38.71
N GLU A 89 -15.45 -5.45 -37.81
CA GLU A 89 -16.08 -4.12 -37.72
C GLU A 89 -15.27 -3.13 -36.87
N LYS A 90 -14.33 -3.60 -36.05
CA LYS A 90 -13.53 -2.74 -35.15
C LYS A 90 -12.83 -1.60 -35.90
N ARG A 91 -12.28 -1.89 -37.08
CA ARG A 91 -11.56 -0.88 -37.88
C ARG A 91 -12.50 0.20 -38.40
N ASN A 92 -13.67 -0.19 -38.89
CA ASN A 92 -14.66 0.76 -39.40
C ASN A 92 -15.25 1.58 -38.25
N LYS A 93 -15.56 0.94 -37.12
CA LYS A 93 -16.06 1.61 -35.91
C LYS A 93 -15.05 2.59 -35.33
N LEU A 94 -13.75 2.30 -35.36
CA LEU A 94 -12.71 3.23 -34.92
C LEU A 94 -12.65 4.49 -35.81
N LEU A 95 -12.93 4.38 -37.11
CA LEU A 95 -12.94 5.52 -38.02
C LEU A 95 -14.20 6.39 -37.88
N GLU A 96 -15.28 5.83 -37.31
CA GLU A 96 -16.55 6.54 -37.05
C GLU A 96 -16.54 7.31 -35.72
N ILE A 97 -15.60 7.01 -34.82
CA ILE A 97 -15.39 7.69 -33.52
C ILE A 97 -14.50 8.91 -33.72
#